data_AF-A0A2G9PS81-F1
#
_entry.id   AF-A0A2G9PS81-F1
#
_cell.length_a   1.000
_cell.length_b   1.000
_cell.length_c   1.000
_cell.angle_alpha   90.00
_cell.angle_beta   90.00
_cell.angle_gamma   90.00
#
_symmetry.space_group_name_H-M   'P 1'
#
loop_
_entity.id
_entity.type
_entity.pdbx_description
1 polymer ?
#
loop_
_entity_poly.entity_id
_entity_poly.type
_entity_poly.pdbx_seq_one_letter_code
_entity_poly.pdbx_strand_id
1 'polypeptide(L)'
;MHKIDSDVERAFAVKFEYVPTRLKKLTEMLDLIQEFVQYLGSNQYYSDSLNKQVFLLNLDADALMLKLEALSLNEHHFQSAMKLALFKKKQPAFGKREFDEYKKDLLALETEVMELHKRALMLTDEIRGEYRNKC
;
A
#
# COMPACT_ATOMS: atom_id res chain seq x y z
N MET A 1 -8.13 -15.13 22.29
CA MET A 1 -7.61 -13.88 21.68
C MET A 1 -8.44 -13.41 20.48
N HIS A 2 -8.88 -14.31 19.58
CA HIS A 2 -9.68 -13.99 18.37
C HIS A 2 -10.95 -13.14 18.54
N LYS A 3 -11.62 -13.17 19.70
CA LYS A 3 -12.85 -12.41 19.92
C LYS A 3 -12.61 -10.90 19.98
N ILE A 4 -11.52 -10.47 20.61
CA ILE A 4 -11.19 -9.05 20.79
C ILE A 4 -10.79 -8.41 19.47
N ASP A 5 -10.02 -9.11 18.63
CA ASP A 5 -9.62 -8.59 17.32
C ASP A 5 -10.84 -8.40 16.39
N SER A 6 -11.79 -9.34 16.40
CA SER A 6 -13.07 -9.20 15.70
C SER A 6 -13.93 -8.05 16.23
N ASP A 7 -13.97 -7.85 17.55
CA ASP A 7 -14.69 -6.74 18.18
C ASP A 7 -14.07 -5.37 17.81
N VAL A 8 -12.73 -5.31 17.65
CA VAL A 8 -12.00 -4.12 17.20
C VAL A 8 -12.31 -3.81 15.74
N GLU A 9 -12.26 -4.80 14.85
CA GLU A 9 -12.63 -4.63 13.44
C GLU A 9 -14.06 -4.11 13.29
N ARG A 10 -15.00 -4.70 14.05
CA ARG A 10 -16.40 -4.26 14.06
C ARG A 10 -16.53 -2.83 14.60
N ALA A 11 -15.78 -2.47 15.63
CA ALA A 11 -15.79 -1.11 16.17
C ALA A 11 -15.27 -0.08 15.16
N PHE A 12 -14.22 -0.41 14.39
CA PHE A 12 -13.74 0.43 13.29
C PHE A 12 -14.77 0.58 12.18
N ALA A 13 -15.40 -0.51 11.76
CA ALA A 13 -16.42 -0.50 10.73
C ALA A 13 -17.62 0.38 11.12
N VAL A 14 -18.11 0.24 12.36
CA VAL A 14 -19.29 0.98 12.83
C VAL A 14 -18.99 2.44 13.14
N LYS A 15 -17.86 2.75 13.78
CA LYS A 15 -17.56 4.13 14.22
C LYS A 15 -16.92 4.99 13.15
N PHE A 16 -16.16 4.38 12.24
CA PHE A 16 -15.32 5.11 11.30
C PHE A 16 -15.47 4.67 9.84
N GLU A 17 -16.37 3.71 9.56
CA GLU A 17 -16.61 3.17 8.22
C GLU A 17 -15.31 2.61 7.59
N TYR A 18 -14.51 1.93 8.42
CA TYR A 18 -13.20 1.44 8.04
C TYR A 18 -13.02 -0.05 8.28
N VAL A 19 -12.35 -0.72 7.34
CA VAL A 19 -12.01 -2.14 7.42
C VAL A 19 -10.48 -2.28 7.44
N PRO A 20 -9.87 -2.74 8.54
CA PRO A 20 -8.41 -2.88 8.66
C PRO A 20 -7.75 -3.75 7.57
N THR A 21 -8.50 -4.66 6.95
CA THR A 21 -7.99 -5.46 5.82
C THR A 21 -7.63 -4.63 4.59
N ARG A 22 -8.09 -3.37 4.49
CA ARG A 22 -7.76 -2.49 3.36
C ARG A 22 -6.27 -2.20 3.28
N LEU A 23 -5.63 -1.83 4.39
CA LEU A 23 -4.20 -1.58 4.43
C LEU A 23 -3.41 -2.85 4.08
N LYS A 24 -3.79 -4.00 4.65
CA LYS A 24 -3.16 -5.29 4.36
C LYS A 24 -3.17 -5.62 2.86
N LYS A 25 -4.31 -5.44 2.19
CA LYS A 25 -4.41 -5.67 0.73
C LYS A 25 -3.53 -4.72 -0.06
N LEU A 26 -3.40 -3.47 0.38
CA LEU A 26 -2.54 -2.49 -0.26
C LEU A 26 -1.06 -2.86 -0.09
N THR A 27 -0.67 -3.39 1.06
CA THR A 27 0.66 -3.96 1.31
C THR A 27 0.96 -5.10 0.34
N GLU A 28 0.08 -6.10 0.28
CA GLU A 28 0.26 -7.25 -0.62
C GLU A 28 0.38 -6.82 -2.09
N MET A 29 -0.39 -5.82 -2.51
CA MET A 29 -0.31 -5.28 -3.87
C MET A 29 1.03 -4.59 -4.14
N LEU A 30 1.52 -3.78 -3.20
CA LEU A 30 2.77 -3.04 -3.39
C LEU A 30 3.99 -3.96 -3.34
N ASP A 31 3.98 -4.98 -2.48
CA ASP A 31 5.00 -6.03 -2.44
C ASP A 31 5.10 -6.73 -3.81
N LEU A 32 3.97 -7.13 -4.39
CA LEU A 32 3.92 -7.76 -5.71
C LEU A 32 4.44 -6.84 -6.83
N ILE A 33 4.13 -5.54 -6.77
CA ILE A 33 4.67 -4.57 -7.72
C ILE A 33 6.19 -4.47 -7.55
N GLN A 34 6.69 -4.38 -6.32
CA GLN A 34 8.12 -4.29 -6.06
C GLN A 34 8.87 -5.52 -6.57
N GLU A 35 8.38 -6.73 -6.27
CA GLU A 35 8.93 -7.98 -6.80
C GLU A 35 8.97 -7.97 -8.34
N PHE A 36 7.88 -7.51 -8.97
CA PHE A 36 7.80 -7.41 -10.42
C PHE A 36 8.82 -6.42 -10.99
N VAL A 37 8.96 -5.23 -10.41
CA VAL A 37 9.92 -4.22 -10.87
C VAL A 37 11.36 -4.69 -10.67
N GLN A 38 11.66 -5.35 -9.55
CA GLN A 38 12.98 -5.96 -9.32
C GLN A 38 13.28 -7.04 -10.36
N TYR A 39 12.29 -7.86 -10.71
CA TYR A 39 12.43 -8.85 -11.78
C TYR A 39 12.75 -8.17 -13.12
N LEU A 40 12.04 -7.10 -13.50
CA LEU A 40 12.37 -6.34 -14.71
C LEU A 40 13.79 -5.78 -14.64
N GLY A 41 14.18 -5.18 -13.51
CA GLY A 41 15.50 -4.56 -13.33
C GLY A 41 16.68 -5.54 -13.33
N SER A 42 16.42 -6.83 -13.12
CA SER A 42 17.44 -7.87 -13.21
C SER A 42 17.91 -8.17 -14.65
N ASN A 43 17.16 -7.71 -15.65
CA ASN A 43 17.47 -7.96 -17.05
C ASN A 43 18.44 -6.89 -17.62
N GLN A 44 19.63 -7.33 -18.01
CA GLN A 44 20.71 -6.45 -18.50
C GLN A 44 20.59 -6.09 -20.00
N TYR A 45 19.62 -6.65 -20.73
CA TYR A 45 19.58 -6.59 -22.20
C TYR A 45 18.61 -5.54 -22.77
N TYR A 46 17.95 -4.77 -21.90
CA TYR A 46 17.08 -3.68 -22.33
C TYR A 46 17.87 -2.49 -22.87
N SER A 47 17.22 -1.70 -23.72
CA SER A 47 17.73 -0.38 -24.08
C SER A 47 17.92 0.51 -22.84
N ASP A 48 18.85 1.46 -22.92
CA ASP A 48 19.09 2.44 -21.86
C ASP A 48 17.83 3.21 -21.45
N SER A 49 16.91 3.43 -22.40
CA SER A 49 15.62 4.06 -22.16
C SER A 49 14.76 3.22 -21.21
N LEU A 50 14.57 1.93 -21.53
CA LEU A 50 13.81 1.02 -20.68
C LEU A 50 14.47 0.80 -19.32
N ASN A 51 15.80 0.67 -19.27
CA ASN A 51 16.53 0.55 -18.00
C ASN A 51 16.28 1.77 -17.09
N LYS A 52 16.28 2.99 -17.65
CA LYS A 52 15.95 4.20 -16.88
C LYS A 52 14.51 4.18 -16.37
N GLN A 53 13.55 3.75 -17.20
CA GLN A 53 12.15 3.66 -16.78
C GLN A 53 11.95 2.63 -15.67
N VAL A 54 12.55 1.44 -15.78
CA VAL A 54 12.53 0.40 -14.73
C VAL A 54 13.14 0.94 -13.43
N PHE A 55 14.27 1.64 -13.52
CA PHE A 55 14.92 2.24 -12.35
C PHE A 55 14.03 3.28 -11.65
N LEU A 56 13.40 4.19 -12.40
CA LEU A 56 12.48 5.18 -11.84
C LEU A 56 11.25 4.51 -11.21
N LEU A 57 10.71 3.48 -11.86
CA LEU A 57 9.59 2.72 -11.34
C LEU A 57 9.95 2.03 -10.00
N ASN A 58 11.20 1.58 -9.85
CA ASN A 58 11.69 0.97 -8.61
C ASN A 58 11.79 2.00 -7.49
N LEU A 59 12.36 3.18 -7.77
CA LEU A 59 12.42 4.27 -6.79
C LEU A 59 11.04 4.71 -6.33
N ASP A 60 10.08 4.78 -7.24
CA ASP A 60 8.70 5.10 -6.90
C ASP A 60 8.08 4.02 -6.02
N ALA A 61 8.30 2.73 -6.32
CA ALA A 61 7.83 1.63 -5.49
C ALA A 61 8.39 1.72 -4.06
N ASP A 62 9.70 1.95 -3.91
CA ASP A 62 10.36 2.11 -2.61
C ASP A 62 9.81 3.32 -1.85
N ALA A 63 9.56 4.45 -2.52
CA ALA A 63 8.96 5.62 -1.89
C ALA A 63 7.53 5.36 -1.40
N LEU A 64 6.72 4.62 -2.15
CA LEU A 64 5.38 4.22 -1.71
C LEU A 64 5.43 3.23 -0.55
N MET A 65 6.42 2.34 -0.50
CA MET A 65 6.61 1.40 0.61
C MET A 65 6.86 2.16 1.92
N LEU A 66 7.71 3.18 1.89
CA LEU A 66 7.95 4.04 3.07
C LEU A 66 6.66 4.75 3.54
N LYS A 67 5.83 5.23 2.62
CA LYS A 67 4.52 5.84 2.97
C LYS A 67 3.58 4.81 3.59
N LEU A 68 3.53 3.61 3.03
CA LEU A 68 2.73 2.50 3.53
C LEU A 68 3.15 2.09 4.94
N GLU A 69 4.46 2.00 5.21
CA GLU A 69 5.01 1.71 6.54
C GLU A 69 4.57 2.75 7.58
N ALA A 70 4.64 4.03 7.23
CA ALA A 70 4.17 5.11 8.10
C ALA A 70 2.67 4.98 8.41
N LEU A 71 1.84 4.65 7.42
CA LEU A 71 0.42 4.40 7.62
C LEU A 71 0.16 3.13 8.45
N SER A 72 0.98 2.10 8.31
CA SER A 72 0.90 0.88 9.12
C SER A 72 1.18 1.14 10.60
N LEU A 73 2.19 1.97 10.90
CA LEU A 73 2.47 2.41 12.27
C LEU A 73 1.28 3.18 12.85
N ASN A 74 0.67 4.07 12.06
CA ASN A 74 -0.53 4.81 12.47
C ASN A 74 -1.73 3.88 12.71
N GLU A 75 -1.97 2.91 11.82
CA GLU A 75 -3.04 1.92 12.00
C GLU A 75 -2.83 1.10 13.27
N HIS A 76 -1.61 0.63 13.53
CA HIS A 76 -1.28 -0.10 14.74
C HIS A 76 -1.54 0.74 15.99
N HIS A 77 -1.25 2.04 15.95
CA HIS A 77 -1.57 2.97 17.03
C HIS A 77 -3.09 3.04 17.28
N PHE A 78 -3.89 3.24 16.22
CA PHE A 78 -5.35 3.28 16.34
C PHE A 78 -5.93 1.95 16.84
N GLN A 79 -5.45 0.81 16.33
CA GLN A 79 -5.88 -0.50 16.77
C GLN A 79 -5.58 -0.72 18.25
N SER A 80 -4.37 -0.34 18.70
CA SER A 80 -3.97 -0.44 20.11
C SER A 80 -4.84 0.45 21.01
N ALA A 81 -5.09 1.69 20.61
CA ALA A 81 -5.97 2.61 21.32
C ALA A 81 -7.42 2.10 21.39
N MET A 82 -7.93 1.52 20.30
CA MET A 82 -9.27 0.92 20.25
C MET A 82 -9.37 -0.33 21.15
N LYS A 83 -8.38 -1.24 21.10
CA LYS A 83 -8.31 -2.42 21.96
C LYS A 83 -8.37 -2.02 23.44
N LEU A 84 -7.57 -1.03 23.83
CA LEU A 84 -7.54 -0.53 25.21
C LEU A 84 -8.86 0.14 25.62
N ALA A 85 -9.50 0.88 24.70
CA ALA A 85 -10.79 1.50 24.93
C ALA A 85 -11.92 0.47 25.12
N LEU A 86 -11.97 -0.57 24.28
CA LEU A 86 -12.90 -1.68 24.41
C LEU A 86 -12.71 -2.43 25.73
N PHE A 87 -11.46 -2.73 26.10
CA PHE A 87 -11.14 -3.37 27.37
C PHE A 87 -11.59 -2.53 28.58
N LYS A 88 -11.33 -1.21 28.54
CA LYS A 88 -11.73 -0.28 29.60
C LYS A 88 -13.19 0.19 29.52
N LYS A 89 -13.96 -0.26 28.52
CA LYS A 89 -15.33 0.19 28.21
C LYS A 89 -15.45 1.73 28.12
N LYS A 90 -14.44 2.36 27.51
CA LYS A 90 -14.35 3.82 27.30
C LYS A 90 -14.29 4.15 25.80
N GLN A 91 -14.32 5.44 25.48
CA GLN A 91 -14.01 5.90 24.13
C GLN A 91 -12.50 5.79 23.85
N PRO A 92 -12.09 5.57 22.58
CA PRO A 92 -10.69 5.61 22.19
C PRO A 92 -10.09 7.00 22.39
N ALA A 93 -8.77 7.05 22.58
CA ALA A 93 -8.04 8.29 22.82
C ALA A 93 -7.90 9.19 21.58
N PHE A 94 -8.21 8.66 20.39
CA PHE A 94 -8.16 9.39 19.12
C PHE A 94 -9.54 9.91 18.70
N GLY A 95 -9.54 11.01 17.96
CA GLY A 95 -10.76 11.65 17.47
C GLY A 95 -11.19 11.17 16.08
N LYS A 96 -12.44 11.44 15.70
CA LYS A 96 -12.94 11.17 14.34
C LYS A 96 -12.13 11.91 13.28
N ARG A 97 -11.77 13.17 13.53
CA ARG A 97 -10.97 14.00 12.61
C ARG A 97 -9.61 13.37 12.29
N GLU A 98 -8.88 12.97 13.32
CA GLU A 98 -7.56 12.34 13.18
C GLU A 98 -7.65 11.04 12.36
N PHE A 99 -8.68 10.23 12.61
CA PHE A 99 -8.90 9.01 11.84
C PHE A 99 -9.37 9.28 10.40
N ASP A 100 -10.15 10.34 10.18
CA ASP A 100 -10.57 10.75 8.83
C ASP A 100 -9.37 11.29 8.01
N GLU A 101 -8.39 11.94 8.64
CA GLU A 101 -7.12 12.32 8.02
C GLU A 101 -6.33 11.07 7.59
N TYR A 102 -6.18 10.08 8.48
CA TYR A 102 -5.59 8.78 8.12
C TYR A 102 -6.27 8.11 6.92
N LYS A 103 -7.61 8.09 6.87
CA LYS A 103 -8.34 7.51 5.73
C LYS A 103 -8.08 8.26 4.42
N LYS A 104 -7.91 9.59 4.46
CA LYS A 104 -7.58 10.39 3.27
C LYS A 104 -6.18 10.05 2.76
N ASP A 105 -5.21 9.95 3.67
CA ASP A 105 -3.85 9.60 3.31
C ASP A 105 -3.77 8.18 2.73
N LEU A 106 -4.52 7.24 3.31
CA LEU A 106 -4.63 5.87 2.77
C LEU A 106 -5.26 5.85 1.37
N LEU A 107 -6.30 6.64 1.12
CA LEU A 107 -6.93 6.74 -0.20
C LEU A 107 -5.99 7.38 -1.24
N ALA A 108 -5.22 8.38 -0.82
CA ALA A 108 -4.21 8.99 -1.67
C ALA A 108 -3.12 7.96 -2.03
N LEU A 109 -2.62 7.22 -1.04
CA LEU A 109 -1.65 6.14 -1.28
C LEU A 109 -2.21 5.07 -2.22
N GLU A 110 -3.46 4.64 -2.02
CA GLU A 110 -4.11 3.68 -2.91
C GLU A 110 -4.16 4.18 -4.36
N THR A 111 -4.45 5.47 -4.55
CA THR A 111 -4.44 6.10 -5.89
C THR A 111 -3.04 6.08 -6.51
N GLU A 112 -2.01 6.40 -5.72
CA GLU A 112 -0.62 6.39 -6.18
C GLU A 112 -0.15 4.96 -6.53
N VAL A 113 -0.52 3.95 -5.73
CA VAL A 113 -0.21 2.54 -5.99
C VAL A 113 -0.90 2.05 -7.26
N MET A 114 -2.15 2.44 -7.51
CA MET A 114 -2.85 2.10 -8.75
C MET A 114 -2.19 2.72 -9.98
N GLU A 115 -1.70 3.96 -9.88
CA GLU A 115 -0.95 4.59 -10.98
C GLU A 115 0.41 3.92 -11.19
N LEU A 116 1.12 3.55 -10.11
CA LEU A 116 2.35 2.76 -10.21
C LEU A 116 2.10 1.42 -10.92
N HIS A 117 1.02 0.71 -10.56
CA HIS A 117 0.63 -0.53 -11.22
C HIS A 117 0.36 -0.33 -12.72
N LYS A 118 -0.39 0.71 -13.09
CA LYS A 118 -0.64 1.05 -14.48
C LYS A 118 0.65 1.32 -15.26
N ARG A 119 1.60 2.06 -14.67
CA ARG A 119 2.91 2.31 -15.27
C ARG A 119 3.73 1.03 -15.44
N ALA A 120 3.69 0.12 -14.46
CA ALA A 120 4.33 -1.19 -14.57
C ALA A 120 3.75 -2.03 -15.73
N LEU A 121 2.43 -1.99 -15.94
CA LEU A 121 1.78 -2.67 -17.07
C LEU A 121 2.22 -2.06 -18.42
N MET A 122 2.23 -0.73 -18.54
CA MET A 122 2.68 -0.07 -19.78
C MET A 122 4.13 -0.43 -20.10
N LEU A 123 5.01 -0.41 -19.10
CA LEU A 123 6.42 -0.79 -19.27
C LEU A 123 6.58 -2.24 -19.73
N THR A 124 5.71 -3.14 -19.27
CA THR A 124 5.69 -4.54 -19.73
C THR A 124 5.42 -4.63 -21.23
N ASP A 125 4.49 -3.83 -21.73
CA ASP A 125 4.15 -3.82 -23.15
C ASP A 125 5.25 -3.16 -24.00
N GLU A 126 5.93 -2.14 -23.49
CA GLU A 126 7.12 -1.55 -24.13
C GLU A 126 8.26 -2.57 -24.24
N ILE A 127 8.55 -3.30 -23.16
CA ILE A 127 9.56 -4.37 -23.15
C ILE A 127 9.21 -5.46 -24.18
N ARG A 128 7.94 -5.89 -24.24
CA ARG A 128 7.48 -6.85 -25.26
C ARG A 128 7.67 -6.32 -26.68
N GLY A 129 7.38 -5.03 -26.90
CA GLY A 129 7.61 -4.36 -28.17
C GLY A 129 9.08 -4.38 -28.58
N GLU A 130 9.99 -4.09 -27.65
CA GLU A 130 11.44 -4.14 -27.91
C GLU A 130 11.90 -5.55 -28.27
N TYR A 131 11.44 -6.58 -27.56
CA TYR A 131 11.75 -7.97 -27.90
C TYR A 131 11.27 -8.37 -29.29
N ARG A 132 10.03 -8.00 -29.67
CA ARG A 132 9.49 -8.30 -31.00
C ARG A 132 10.26 -7.63 -32.14
N ASN A 133 10.86 -6.48 -31.89
CA ASN A 133 11.64 -5.76 -32.90
C ASN A 133 13.09 -6.29 -33.00
N LYS A 134 13.57 -7.01 -31.98
CA LYS A 134 14.91 -7.62 -31.92
C LYS A 134 14.94 -9.08 -32.39
N CYS A 135 13.81 -9.79 -32.37
CA CYS A 135 13.63 -11.15 -32.90
C CYS A 135 13.15 -11.12 -34.35
#